data_AF-A0A7C1AUY6-F1
#
_entry.id   AF-A0A7C1AUY6-F1
#
_cell.length_a   1.000
_cell.length_b   1.000
_cell.length_c   1.000
_cell.angle_alpha   90.00
_cell.angle_beta   90.00
_cell.angle_gamma   90.00
#
_symmetry.space_group_name_H-M   'P 1'
#
loop_
_entity.id
_entity.type
_entity.pdbx_description
1 polymer ?
#
loop_
_entity_poly.entity_id
_entity_poly.type
_entity_poly.pdbx_seq_one_letter_code
_entity_poly.pdbx_strand_id
1 'polypeptide(L)'
;MKRDFLTLWDVTEDEIWALLERARALKKGFQEGADIRPLRGKILGLLFLKPSTRTRVSFEAGMYRLGGQCIFMTSKETQLARKEP
;
A
#
# COMPACT_ATOMS: atom_id res chain seq x y z
N MET A 1 2.30 -14.58 11.15
CA MET A 1 2.83 -14.96 9.83
C MET A 1 2.55 -13.82 8.86
N LYS A 2 3.50 -13.46 7.99
CA LYS A 2 3.31 -12.43 6.95
C LYS A 2 2.38 -12.98 5.86
N ARG A 3 1.50 -12.15 5.31
CA ARG A 3 0.65 -12.48 4.16
C ARG A 3 0.89 -11.48 3.03
N ASP A 4 1.02 -11.98 1.81
CA ASP A 4 1.26 -11.17 0.61
C ASP A 4 -0.04 -11.06 -0.23
N PHE A 5 -0.18 -9.96 -0.99
CA PHE A 5 -1.28 -9.73 -1.93
C PHE A 5 -0.69 -9.62 -3.34
N LEU A 6 -0.47 -10.78 -3.98
CA LEU A 6 0.19 -10.87 -5.29
C LEU A 6 -0.83 -11.07 -6.40
N THR A 7 -1.88 -11.86 -6.14
CA THR A 7 -2.96 -12.11 -7.08
C THR A 7 -4.28 -12.36 -6.36
N LEU A 8 -5.40 -12.11 -7.06
CA LEU A 8 -6.73 -12.36 -6.52
C LEU A 8 -7.01 -13.85 -6.31
N TRP A 9 -6.28 -14.74 -6.98
CA TRP A 9 -6.39 -16.19 -6.80
C TRP A 9 -5.94 -16.67 -5.40
N ASP A 10 -5.13 -15.87 -4.70
CA ASP A 10 -4.63 -16.18 -3.35
C ASP A 10 -5.58 -15.67 -2.24
N VAL A 11 -6.74 -15.12 -2.63
CA VAL A 11 -7.67 -14.44 -1.74
C VAL A 11 -9.06 -15.04 -1.94
N THR A 12 -9.65 -15.49 -0.85
CA THR A 12 -11.01 -16.03 -0.86
C THR A 12 -12.04 -14.90 -1.04
N GLU A 13 -13.24 -15.25 -1.48
CA GLU A 13 -14.33 -14.28 -1.66
C GLU A 13 -14.64 -13.50 -0.36
N ASP A 14 -14.71 -14.20 0.79
CA ASP A 14 -14.96 -13.58 2.09
C ASP A 14 -13.87 -12.56 2.46
N GLU A 15 -12.61 -12.85 2.13
CA GLU A 15 -11.49 -11.94 2.39
C GLU A 15 -11.53 -10.71 1.49
N ILE A 16 -11.97 -10.86 0.23
CA ILE A 16 -12.20 -9.73 -0.68
C ILE A 16 -13.30 -8.84 -0.10
N TRP A 17 -14.43 -9.42 0.33
CA TRP A 17 -15.51 -8.65 0.94
C TRP A 17 -15.07 -7.95 2.22
N ALA A 18 -14.33 -8.62 3.10
CA ALA A 18 -13.78 -8.03 4.30
C ALA A 18 -12.80 -6.87 4.00
N LEU A 19 -11.98 -6.99 2.95
CA LEU A 19 -11.08 -5.92 2.51
C LEU A 19 -11.86 -4.69 2.01
N LEU A 20 -12.91 -4.91 1.23
CA LEU A 20 -13.76 -3.84 0.71
C LEU A 20 -14.55 -3.13 1.83
N GLU A 21 -15.11 -3.88 2.78
CA GLU A 21 -15.79 -3.31 3.95
C GLU A 21 -14.83 -2.50 4.81
N ARG A 22 -13.61 -2.99 5.03
CA ARG A 22 -12.58 -2.23 5.73
C ARG A 22 -12.22 -0.94 5.00
N ALA A 23 -12.11 -0.96 3.68
CA ALA A 23 -11.85 0.25 2.88
C ALA A 23 -13.01 1.26 3.02
N ARG A 24 -14.26 0.80 3.01
CA ARG A 24 -15.45 1.66 3.24
C ARG A 24 -15.44 2.27 4.63
N ALA A 25 -15.18 1.48 5.66
CA ALA A 25 -15.12 1.94 7.05
C ALA A 25 -14.03 3.00 7.26
N LEU A 26 -12.82 2.77 6.72
CA LEU A 26 -11.72 3.75 6.78
C LEU A 26 -12.12 5.06 6.07
N LYS A 27 -12.70 4.96 4.87
CA LYS A 27 -13.15 6.14 4.12
C LYS A 27 -14.18 6.95 4.92
N LYS A 28 -15.19 6.28 5.50
CA LYS A 28 -16.22 6.91 6.33
C LYS A 28 -15.61 7.58 7.56
N GLY A 29 -14.76 6.87 8.30
CA GLY A 29 -14.10 7.44 9.49
C GLY A 29 -13.26 8.68 9.18
N PHE A 30 -12.55 8.70 8.05
CA PHE A 30 -11.84 9.91 7.61
C PHE A 30 -12.77 11.07 7.23
N GLN A 31 -13.94 10.79 6.66
CA GLN A 31 -14.94 11.82 6.35
C GLN A 31 -15.57 12.41 7.62
N GLU A 32 -15.68 11.61 8.68
CA GLU A 32 -16.18 12.00 10.00
C GLU A 32 -15.10 12.67 10.88
N GLY A 33 -13.87 12.83 10.37
CA GLY A 33 -12.77 13.48 11.08
C GLY A 33 -12.06 12.59 12.11
N ALA A 34 -12.25 11.27 12.07
CA ALA A 34 -11.59 10.34 12.97
C ALA A 34 -10.07 10.26 12.72
N ASP A 35 -9.28 10.23 13.81
CA ASP A 35 -7.83 10.07 13.73
C ASP A 35 -7.43 8.58 13.63
N ILE A 36 -7.41 8.05 12.41
CA ILE A 36 -7.14 6.62 12.14
C ILE A 36 -5.71 6.46 11.62
N ARG A 37 -4.75 6.14 12.52
CA ARG A 37 -3.32 5.99 12.19
C ARG A 37 -2.71 4.61 12.47
N PRO A 38 -3.25 3.52 11.89
CA PRO A 38 -2.78 2.16 12.16
C PRO A 38 -1.37 1.88 11.62
N LEU A 39 -0.85 2.72 10.73
CA LEU A 39 0.48 2.57 10.14
C LEU A 39 1.51 3.56 10.72
N ARG A 40 1.21 4.18 11.87
CA ARG A 40 2.13 5.10 12.53
C ARG A 40 3.52 4.47 12.75
N GLY A 41 4.55 5.16 12.24
CA GLY A 41 5.94 4.71 12.33
C GLY A 41 6.31 3.55 11.39
N LYS A 42 5.43 3.14 10.48
CA LYS A 42 5.72 2.14 9.44
C LYS A 42 6.22 2.84 8.17
N ILE A 43 7.19 2.20 7.52
CA ILE A 43 7.77 2.66 6.25
C ILE A 43 7.46 1.61 5.17
N LEU A 44 6.90 2.06 4.04
CA LEU A 44 6.62 1.23 2.87
C LEU A 44 7.63 1.53 1.75
N GLY A 45 8.33 0.50 1.27
CA GLY A 45 9.12 0.59 0.04
C GLY A 45 8.25 0.44 -1.20
N LEU A 46 8.28 1.42 -2.11
CA LEU A 46 7.56 1.44 -3.38
C LEU A 46 8.54 1.23 -4.53
N LEU A 47 8.69 -0.02 -4.98
CA LEU A 47 9.54 -0.40 -6.11
C LEU A 47 8.73 -0.43 -7.41
N PHE A 48 9.07 0.46 -8.35
CA PHE A 48 8.37 0.55 -9.64
C PHE A 48 9.32 0.23 -10.80
N LEU A 49 9.05 -0.89 -11.48
CA LEU A 49 9.75 -1.25 -12.72
C LEU A 49 9.22 -0.49 -13.95
N LYS A 50 7.95 -0.08 -13.90
CA LYS A 50 7.28 0.71 -14.92
C LYS A 50 6.67 1.97 -14.27
N PRO A 51 6.70 3.13 -14.95
CA PRO A 51 6.09 4.33 -14.42
C PRO A 51 4.57 4.16 -14.27
N SER A 52 4.02 4.56 -13.12
CA SER A 52 2.57 4.62 -12.89
C SER A 52 2.20 5.69 -11.87
N THR A 53 1.55 6.76 -12.34
CA THR A 53 1.14 7.90 -11.51
C THR A 53 0.05 7.53 -10.52
N ARG A 54 -1.01 6.85 -10.98
CA ARG A 54 -2.17 6.52 -10.12
C ARG A 54 -1.79 5.61 -8.98
N THR A 55 -1.00 4.57 -9.26
CA THR A 55 -0.57 3.60 -8.25
C THR A 55 0.35 4.26 -7.23
N ARG A 56 1.38 4.99 -7.67
CA ARG A 56 2.32 5.69 -6.78
C ARG A 56 1.59 6.65 -5.84
N VAL A 57 0.81 7.57 -6.40
CA VAL A 57 0.10 8.59 -5.62
C VAL A 57 -0.89 7.95 -4.64
N SER A 58 -1.57 6.87 -5.03
CA SER A 58 -2.51 6.17 -4.15
C SER A 58 -1.83 5.51 -2.97
N PHE A 59 -0.67 4.87 -3.17
CA PHE A 59 0.10 4.28 -2.07
C PHE A 59 0.67 5.35 -1.13
N GLU A 60 1.27 6.42 -1.67
CA GLU A 60 1.79 7.53 -0.86
C GLU A 60 0.68 8.19 -0.04
N ALA A 61 -0.43 8.58 -0.69
CA ALA A 61 -1.55 9.20 0.00
C ALA A 61 -2.17 8.26 1.06
N GLY A 62 -2.31 6.97 0.75
CA GLY A 62 -2.81 5.98 1.70
C GLY A 62 -1.90 5.83 2.93
N MET A 63 -0.59 5.68 2.72
CA MET A 63 0.39 5.57 3.80
C MET A 63 0.40 6.81 4.67
N TYR A 64 0.45 8.01 4.09
CA TYR A 64 0.46 9.26 4.85
C TYR A 64 -0.84 9.46 5.65
N ARG A 65 -2.01 9.18 5.06
CA ARG A 65 -3.29 9.27 5.77
C ARG A 65 -3.39 8.29 6.95
N LEU A 66 -2.77 7.12 6.82
CA LEU A 66 -2.73 6.09 7.88
C LEU A 66 -1.56 6.29 8.86
N GLY A 67 -0.79 7.38 8.74
CA GLY A 67 0.30 7.77 9.64
C GLY A 67 1.68 7.15 9.34
N GLY A 68 1.81 6.43 8.23
CA GLY A 68 3.07 5.85 7.79
C GLY A 68 3.82 6.74 6.79
N GLN A 69 4.93 6.22 6.27
CA GLN A 69 5.79 6.88 5.28
C GLN A 69 6.10 5.96 4.09
N CYS A 70 6.53 6.55 2.98
CA CYS A 70 6.97 5.81 1.79
C CYS A 70 8.41 6.13 1.43
N ILE A 71 9.12 5.13 0.91
CA ILE A 71 10.38 5.29 0.18
C ILE A 71 10.12 4.83 -1.25
N PHE A 72 10.24 5.74 -2.21
CA PHE A 72 10.04 5.43 -3.63
C PHE A 72 11.37 5.06 -4.29
N MET A 73 11.37 3.98 -5.06
CA MET A 73 12.53 3.48 -5.78
C MET A 73 12.13 3.09 -7.20
N THR A 74 12.89 3.54 -8.19
CA THR A 74 12.73 3.08 -9.56
C THR A 74 13.72 1.97 -9.89
N SER A 75 13.41 1.15 -10.90
CA SER A 75 14.32 0.11 -11.39
C SER A 75 15.73 0.63 -11.70
N LYS A 76 15.84 1.87 -12.23
CA LYS A 76 17.13 2.52 -12.55
C LYS A 76 17.97 2.87 -11.32
N GLU A 77 17.32 3.13 -10.19
CA GLU A 77 17.96 3.55 -8.94
C GLU A 77 18.32 2.35 -8.04
N THR A 78 17.89 1.14 -8.42
CA THR A 78 18.04 -0.07 -7.60
C THR A 78 19.03 -1.06 -8.21
N GLN A 79 19.67 -1.84 -7.33
CA GLN A 79 20.58 -2.94 -7.68
C GLN A 79 19.91 -4.04 -8.53
N LEU A 80 18.58 -4.03 -8.66
CA LEU A 80 17.84 -4.87 -9.62
C LEU A 80 18.29 -4.66 -11.08
N ALA A 81 18.77 -3.46 -11.43
CA ALA A 81 19.37 -3.21 -12.74
C ALA A 81 20.73 -3.92 -12.93
N ARG A 82 21.38 -4.34 -11.84
CA ARG A 82 22.72 -4.97 -11.82
C ARG A 82 22.71 -6.48 -11.53
N LYS A 83 21.54 -7.10 -11.35
CA LYS A 83 21.36 -8.55 -11.05
C LYS A 83 22.07 -9.04 -9.76
N GLU A 84 22.29 -8.17 -8.78
CA GLU A 84 22.68 -8.66 -7.44
C GLU A 84 21.46 -9.28 -6.74
N PRO A 85 21.61 -10.46 -6.09
CA PRO A 85 20.51 -11.14 -5.40
C PRO A 85 19.96 -10.37 -4.20
#